data_AF-A0A7C5TQ10-F1
#
_entry.id   AF-A0A7C5TQ10-F1
#
_cell.length_a   1.000
_cell.length_b   1.000
_cell.length_c   1.000
_cell.angle_alpha   90.00
_cell.angle_beta   90.00
_cell.angle_gamma   90.00
#
_symmetry.space_group_name_H-M   'P 1'
#
loop_
_entity.id
_entity.type
_entity.pdbx_description
1 polymer ?
#
loop_
_entity_poly.entity_id
_entity_poly.type
_entity_poly.pdbx_seq_one_letter_code
_entity_poly.pdbx_strand_id
1 'polypeptide(L)' 'VPFPEHLRGRYQSFTEADLTALRAAGCDVRFRPVEEGVPAYLDWLRAHGG' A
#
# COMPACT_ATOMS: atom_id res chain seq x y z
N VAL A 1 -19.12 14.86 -1.11
CA VAL A 1 -19.46 13.41 -0.99
C VAL A 1 -19.34 13.00 0.47
N PRO A 2 -20.33 12.31 1.07
CA PRO A 2 -20.23 11.85 2.45
C PRO A 2 -19.38 10.57 2.58
N PHE A 3 -18.81 10.33 3.77
CA PHE A 3 -18.14 9.07 4.07
C PHE A 3 -19.14 7.89 4.02
N PRO A 4 -18.78 6.72 3.47
CA PRO A 4 -19.72 5.59 3.34
C PRO A 4 -20.17 5.05 4.71
N GLU A 5 -21.49 4.98 4.94
CA GLU A 5 -22.04 4.60 6.25
C GLU A 5 -21.64 3.19 6.70
N HIS A 6 -21.58 2.24 5.77
CA HIS A 6 -21.21 0.85 6.06
C HIS A 6 -19.73 0.67 6.45
N LEU A 7 -18.88 1.69 6.27
CA LEU A 7 -17.48 1.68 6.71
C LEU A 7 -17.31 2.29 8.11
N ARG A 8 -18.35 2.92 8.67
CA ARG A 8 -18.28 3.51 10.02
C ARG A 8 -18.04 2.39 11.05
N GLY A 9 -17.02 2.58 11.89
CA GLY A 9 -16.60 1.58 12.89
C GLY A 9 -15.81 0.38 12.33
N ARG A 10 -15.61 0.31 11.01
CA ARG A 10 -14.78 -0.73 10.34
C ARG A 10 -13.60 -0.14 9.57
N TYR A 11 -13.58 1.17 9.39
CA TYR A 11 -12.51 1.88 8.70
C TYR A 11 -11.34 2.12 9.63
N GLN A 12 -10.17 1.66 9.22
CA GLN A 12 -8.92 1.98 9.87
C GLN A 12 -8.39 3.30 9.31
N SER A 13 -8.38 4.35 10.13
CA SER A 13 -7.88 5.66 9.73
C SER A 13 -6.35 5.74 9.66
N PHE A 14 -5.65 4.81 10.30
CA PHE A 14 -4.18 4.75 10.32
C PHE A 14 -3.66 3.31 10.39
N THR A 15 -2.67 3.00 9.56
CA THR A 15 -1.95 1.73 9.51
C THR A 15 -0.46 1.99 9.37
N GLU A 16 0.35 1.29 10.14
CA GLU A 16 1.80 1.23 9.95
C GLU A 16 2.27 -0.18 10.32
N ALA A 17 3.03 -0.82 9.45
CA ALA A 17 3.52 -2.17 9.69
C ALA A 17 4.79 -2.13 10.55
N ASP A 18 4.79 -2.85 11.68
CA ASP A 18 6.02 -3.15 12.40
C ASP A 18 6.82 -4.21 11.63
N LEU A 19 7.98 -3.82 11.11
CA LEU A 19 8.83 -4.69 10.30
C LEU A 19 9.81 -5.53 11.15
N THR A 20 9.79 -5.43 12.48
CA THR A 20 10.78 -6.08 13.37
C THR A 20 10.87 -7.58 13.12
N ALA A 21 9.73 -8.28 13.10
CA ALA A 21 9.71 -9.73 12.88
C ALA A 21 10.17 -10.11 11.46
N LEU A 22 9.79 -9.30 10.46
CA LEU A 22 10.21 -9.51 9.07
C LEU A 22 11.74 -9.39 8.93
N ARG A 23 12.35 -8.40 9.58
CA ARG A 23 13.81 -8.21 9.56
C ARG A 23 14.55 -9.27 10.37
N ALA A 24 14.01 -9.66 11.53
CA ALA A 24 14.59 -10.74 12.35
C ALA A 24 14.61 -12.09 11.63
N ALA A 25 13.64 -12.34 10.74
CA ALA A 25 13.61 -13.53 9.89
C ALA A 25 14.66 -13.51 8.75
N GLY A 26 15.47 -12.45 8.63
CA GLY A 26 16.52 -12.33 7.62
C GLY A 26 16.06 -11.76 6.28
N CYS A 27 14.85 -11.21 6.18
CA CYS A 27 14.37 -10.55 4.96
C CYS A 27 14.90 -9.11 4.88
N ASP A 28 15.78 -8.85 3.92
CA ASP A 28 16.46 -7.57 3.69
C ASP A 28 15.83 -6.72 2.57
N VAL A 29 14.74 -7.20 1.97
CA VAL A 29 14.02 -6.51 0.89
C VAL A 29 13.62 -5.09 1.31
N ARG A 30 13.97 -4.11 0.47
CA ARG A 30 13.51 -2.73 0.60
C ARG A 30 12.20 -2.56 -0.15
N PHE A 31 11.18 -2.06 0.54
CA PHE A 31 9.89 -1.73 -0.07
C PHE A 31 9.99 -0.38 -0.77
N ARG A 32 9.36 -0.28 -1.95
CA ARG A 32 9.32 0.95 -2.73
C ARG A 32 8.38 1.98 -2.07
N PRO A 33 8.76 3.27 -2.01
CA PRO A 33 7.86 4.31 -1.55
C PRO A 33 6.69 4.54 -2.52
N VAL A 34 5.61 5.15 -2.06
CA VAL A 34 4.38 5.36 -2.85
C VAL A 34 4.66 6.25 -4.07
N GLU A 35 5.50 7.26 -3.88
CA GLU A 35 5.91 8.25 -4.88
C GLU A 35 6.61 7.60 -6.08
N GLU A 36 7.27 6.46 -5.88
CA GLU A 36 7.89 5.68 -6.95
C GLU A 36 6.98 4.53 -7.43
N GLY A 37 6.23 3.92 -6.53
CA GLY A 37 5.40 2.74 -6.82
C GLY A 37 4.19 3.06 -7.68
N VAL A 38 3.49 4.15 -7.37
CA VAL A 38 2.25 4.52 -8.06
C VAL A 38 2.50 4.89 -9.53
N PRO A 39 3.47 5.76 -9.88
CA PRO A 39 3.73 6.07 -11.29
C PRO A 39 4.14 4.84 -12.10
N ALA A 40 5.06 4.03 -11.55
CA ALA A 40 5.51 2.80 -12.22
C ALA A 40 4.35 1.83 -12.49
N TYR A 41 3.40 1.70 -11.55
CA TYR A 41 2.22 0.87 -11.73
C TYR A 41 1.27 1.44 -12.80
N LEU A 42 1.07 2.76 -12.83
CA LEU A 42 0.22 3.40 -13.84
C LEU A 42 0.82 3.30 -15.24
N ASP A 43 2.14 3.42 -15.38
CA ASP A 43 2.83 3.23 -16.65
C ASP A 43 2.65 1.80 -17.16
N TRP A 44 2.82 0.82 -16.26
CA TRP A 44 2.54 -0.58 -16.57
C TRP A 44 1.08 -0.79 -16.99
N LEU A 45 0.13 -0.21 -16.25
CA LEU A 45 -1.29 -0.33 -16.52
C LEU A 45 -1.68 0.31 -17.86
N ARG A 46 -1.09 1.45 -18.26
CA ARG A 46 -1.33 2.05 -19.57
C ARG A 46 -0.81 1.20 -20.72
N ALA A 47 0.29 0.49 -20.50
CA ALA A 47 0.89 -0.37 -21.51
C ALA A 47 0.18 -1.74 -21.64
N HIS A 48 -0.59 -2.17 -20.62
CA HIS A 48 -1.13 -3.54 -20.54
C HIS A 48 -2.62 -3.64 -20.18
N GLY A 49 -3.26 -2.54 -19.78
CA GLY A 49 -4.68 -2.44 -19.45
C GLY A 49 -5.42 -1.86 -20.65
N GLY A 50 -6.03 -2.75 -21.45
CA GLY A 50 -6.77 -2.38 -22.66
C GLY A 50 -7.93 -1.42 -22.45
#